data_AF-A0AAU0NWM5-F1
#
_entry.id   AF-A0AAU0NWM5-F1
#
_cell.length_a   1.000
_cell.length_b   1.000
_cell.length_c   1.000
_cell.angle_alpha   90.00
_cell.angle_beta   90.00
_cell.angle_gamma   90.00
#
_symmetry.space_group_name_H-M   'P 1'
#
loop_
_entity.id
_entity.type
_entity.pdbx_description
1 polymer ?
#
loop_
_entity_poly.entity_id
_entity_poly.type
_entity_poly.pdbx_seq_one_letter_code
_entity_poly.pdbx_strand_id
1 'polypeptide(L)'
;MVRRMCDEWYIQQNIVSEIMDSFYNWLIIMAKKDFNELKFNSCQDFFDEYQNLIKILLEKREPIKYDIRYKQFNADSIRRLKIILEATKEEYEAMSNSNDKDMVYFNNLIGWYEAIPFETEMFIDSLLSKQ
;
A
#
# COMPACT_ATOMS: atom_id res chain seq x y z
N MET A 1 4.53 -25.41 -28.28
CA MET A 1 5.22 -24.19 -27.79
C MET A 1 4.27 -23.13 -27.23
N VAL A 2 3.00 -23.08 -27.65
CA VAL A 2 2.00 -22.08 -27.19
C VAL A 2 1.56 -22.26 -25.72
N ARG A 3 1.50 -23.49 -25.18
CA ARG A 3 1.07 -23.74 -23.78
C ARG A 3 1.97 -23.09 -22.72
N ARG A 4 3.30 -23.10 -22.90
CA ARG A 4 4.25 -22.54 -21.91
C ARG A 4 4.13 -21.03 -21.74
N MET A 5 3.88 -20.30 -22.83
CA MET A 5 3.72 -18.83 -22.77
C MET A 5 2.44 -18.42 -22.03
N CYS A 6 1.36 -19.20 -22.14
CA CYS A 6 0.14 -18.94 -21.38
C CYS A 6 0.33 -19.20 -19.88
N ASP A 7 1.10 -20.21 -19.50
CA ASP A 7 1.35 -20.55 -18.10
C ASP A 7 2.24 -19.49 -17.41
N GLU A 8 3.30 -19.01 -18.07
CA GLU A 8 4.15 -17.94 -17.52
C GLU A 8 3.40 -16.61 -17.35
N TRP A 9 2.51 -16.28 -18.30
CA TRP A 9 1.69 -15.08 -18.23
C TRP A 9 0.62 -15.20 -17.12
N TYR A 10 -0.02 -16.36 -16.97
CA TYR A 10 -0.98 -16.62 -15.90
C TYR A 10 -0.32 -16.62 -14.51
N ILE A 11 0.90 -17.17 -14.38
CA ILE A 11 1.67 -17.15 -13.12
C ILE A 11 2.07 -15.72 -12.73
N GLN A 12 2.49 -14.88 -13.69
CA GLN A 12 2.86 -13.49 -13.40
C GLN A 12 1.65 -12.61 -13.00
N GLN A 13 0.46 -12.87 -13.53
CA GLN A 13 -0.76 -12.12 -13.17
C GLN A 13 -1.15 -12.26 -11.70
N ASN A 14 -0.93 -13.45 -11.11
CA ASN A 14 -1.18 -13.64 -9.69
C ASN A 14 -0.15 -12.93 -8.82
N ILE A 15 1.12 -12.92 -9.24
CA ILE A 15 2.22 -12.37 -8.41
C ILE A 15 2.04 -10.88 -8.14
N VAL A 16 1.68 -10.06 -9.14
CA VAL A 16 1.55 -8.61 -8.93
C VAL A 16 0.34 -8.30 -8.04
N SER A 17 -0.77 -8.98 -8.30
CA SER A 17 -1.99 -8.84 -7.50
C SER A 17 -1.73 -9.25 -6.04
N GLU A 18 -0.98 -10.33 -5.82
CA GLU A 18 -0.58 -10.80 -4.48
C GLU A 18 0.34 -9.81 -3.77
N ILE A 19 1.31 -9.22 -4.47
CA ILE A 19 2.22 -8.20 -3.91
C ILE A 19 1.42 -6.98 -3.44
N MET A 20 0.53 -6.48 -4.30
CA MET A 20 -0.27 -5.29 -4.00
C MET A 20 -1.29 -5.57 -2.88
N ASP A 21 -1.98 -6.71 -2.92
CA ASP A 21 -2.90 -7.11 -1.84
C ASP A 21 -2.16 -7.23 -0.50
N SER A 22 -0.96 -7.82 -0.51
CA SER A 22 -0.11 -7.93 0.69
C SER A 22 0.32 -6.57 1.21
N PHE A 23 0.64 -5.63 0.32
CA PHE A 23 1.05 -4.28 0.70
C PHE A 23 -0.10 -3.48 1.34
N TYR A 24 -1.28 -3.44 0.72
CA TYR A 24 -2.43 -2.76 1.31
C TYR A 24 -2.90 -3.41 2.62
N ASN A 25 -2.83 -4.75 2.72
CA ASN A 25 -3.06 -5.43 3.99
C ASN A 25 -2.08 -4.98 5.07
N TRP A 26 -0.79 -4.87 4.73
CA TRP A 26 0.21 -4.39 5.67
C TRP A 26 -0.10 -2.95 6.13
N LEU A 27 -0.44 -2.03 5.21
CA LEU A 27 -0.83 -0.66 5.56
C LEU A 27 -2.01 -0.63 6.55
N ILE A 28 -3.07 -1.40 6.27
CA ILE A 28 -4.26 -1.49 7.13
C ILE A 28 -3.90 -2.02 8.52
N ILE A 29 -3.02 -3.02 8.62
CA ILE A 29 -2.58 -3.58 9.90
C ILE A 29 -1.75 -2.55 10.68
N MET A 30 -0.85 -1.82 10.02
CA MET A 30 -0.04 -0.79 10.67
C MET A 30 -0.90 0.40 11.13
N ALA A 31 -1.79 0.92 10.28
CA ALA A 31 -2.68 2.02 10.67
C ALA A 31 -3.55 1.66 11.89
N LYS A 32 -4.06 0.42 11.96
CA LYS A 32 -4.76 -0.12 13.13
C LYS A 32 -3.88 -0.14 14.38
N LYS A 33 -2.63 -0.59 14.23
CA LYS A 33 -1.67 -0.67 15.33
C LYS A 33 -1.35 0.73 15.85
N ASP A 34 -1.00 1.66 14.97
CA ASP A 34 -0.68 3.04 15.35
C ASP A 34 -1.83 3.70 16.08
N PHE A 35 -3.08 3.54 15.59
CA PHE A 35 -4.26 4.08 16.26
C PHE A 35 -4.43 3.52 17.68
N ASN A 36 -4.22 2.20 17.87
CA ASN A 36 -4.34 1.56 19.19
C ASN A 36 -3.20 1.94 20.16
N GLU A 37 -2.03 2.32 19.65
CA GLU A 37 -0.89 2.73 20.48
C GLU A 37 -1.00 4.17 20.98
N LEU A 38 -1.96 4.94 20.45
CA LEU A 38 -2.19 6.31 20.90
C LEU A 38 -2.69 6.35 22.34
N LYS A 39 -2.04 7.18 23.15
CA LYS A 39 -2.42 7.44 24.54
C LYS A 39 -3.49 8.53 24.61
N PHE A 40 -4.72 8.29 24.11
CA PHE A 40 -5.81 9.28 24.21
C PHE A 40 -7.03 8.76 24.96
N ASN A 41 -7.60 9.64 25.78
CA ASN A 41 -8.82 9.39 26.57
C ASN A 41 -10.12 9.80 25.84
N SER A 42 -10.10 10.67 24.83
CA SER A 42 -11.22 10.92 23.90
C SER A 42 -10.88 12.01 22.87
N CYS A 43 -10.91 11.69 21.58
CA CYS A 43 -11.09 12.69 20.51
C CYS A 43 -11.83 12.02 19.35
N GLN A 44 -13.13 12.29 19.21
CA GLN A 44 -14.03 11.63 18.26
C GLN A 44 -13.63 11.93 16.80
N ASP A 45 -13.21 13.18 16.53
CA ASP A 45 -12.83 13.63 15.18
C ASP A 45 -11.68 12.79 14.59
N PHE A 46 -10.76 12.36 15.45
CA PHE A 46 -9.63 11.53 15.08
C PHE A 46 -10.01 10.09 14.72
N PHE A 47 -11.03 9.58 15.40
CA PHE A 47 -11.59 8.28 15.07
C PHE A 47 -12.22 8.32 13.69
N ASP A 48 -12.92 9.40 13.34
CA ASP A 48 -13.56 9.56 12.04
C ASP A 48 -12.53 9.67 10.89
N GLU A 49 -11.44 10.43 11.08
CA GLU A 49 -10.33 10.50 10.13
C GLU A 49 -9.67 9.12 9.93
N TYR A 50 -9.39 8.41 11.03
CA TYR A 50 -8.86 7.06 10.97
C TYR A 50 -9.81 6.07 10.26
N GLN A 51 -11.11 6.14 10.53
CA GLN A 51 -12.10 5.30 9.84
C GLN A 51 -12.13 5.61 8.33
N ASN A 52 -12.05 6.89 7.95
CA ASN A 52 -11.98 7.31 6.56
C ASN A 52 -10.72 6.77 5.87
N LEU A 53 -9.56 6.86 6.53
CA LEU A 53 -8.31 6.28 6.03
C LEU A 53 -8.44 4.78 5.78
N ILE A 54 -8.94 4.01 6.76
CA ILE A 54 -9.12 2.56 6.61
C ILE A 54 -10.05 2.23 5.44
N LYS A 55 -11.12 3.00 5.28
CA LYS A 55 -12.04 2.86 4.14
C LYS A 55 -11.31 3.08 2.80
N ILE A 56 -10.53 4.15 2.66
CA ILE A 56 -9.75 4.42 1.44
C ILE A 56 -8.79 3.27 1.12
N LEU A 57 -8.06 2.78 2.12
CA LEU A 57 -7.11 1.67 1.92
C LEU A 57 -7.83 0.38 1.50
N LEU A 58 -9.02 0.10 2.06
CA LEU A 58 -9.84 -1.04 1.65
C LEU A 58 -10.38 -0.89 0.23
N GLU A 59 -10.90 0.28 -0.12
CA GLU A 59 -11.41 0.58 -1.47
C GLU A 59 -10.32 0.42 -2.54
N LYS A 60 -9.08 0.81 -2.23
CA LYS A 60 -7.93 0.61 -3.13
C LYS A 60 -7.48 -0.84 -3.20
N ARG A 61 -7.70 -1.62 -2.14
CA ARG A 61 -7.36 -3.03 -2.06
C ARG A 61 -8.31 -3.92 -2.88
N GLU A 62 -9.61 -3.70 -2.79
CA GLU A 62 -10.63 -4.58 -3.40
C GLU A 62 -10.45 -4.87 -4.92
N PRO A 63 -10.15 -3.88 -5.79
CA PRO A 63 -10.09 -4.11 -7.24
C PRO A 63 -8.80 -4.79 -7.73
N ILE A 64 -7.80 -5.01 -6.87
CA ILE A 64 -6.46 -5.47 -7.26
C ILE A 64 -6.51 -6.79 -8.06
N LYS A 65 -7.41 -7.71 -7.71
CA LYS A 65 -7.51 -9.03 -8.38
C LYS A 65 -8.01 -8.96 -9.83
N TYR A 66 -8.64 -7.86 -10.24
CA TYR A 66 -9.27 -7.74 -11.55
C TYR A 66 -8.75 -6.58 -12.39
N ASP A 67 -7.96 -5.68 -11.79
CA ASP A 67 -7.41 -4.52 -12.49
C ASP A 67 -6.37 -4.93 -13.54
N ILE A 68 -6.68 -4.63 -14.80
CA ILE A 68 -5.90 -4.98 -15.99
C ILE A 68 -4.52 -4.31 -15.97
N ARG A 69 -4.35 -3.17 -15.29
CA ARG A 69 -3.08 -2.46 -15.17
C ARG A 69 -1.99 -3.36 -14.58
N TYR A 70 -2.31 -4.12 -13.54
CA TYR A 70 -1.34 -5.01 -12.88
C TYR A 70 -0.94 -6.21 -13.74
N LYS A 71 -1.78 -6.60 -14.70
CA LYS A 71 -1.53 -7.73 -15.60
C LYS A 71 -0.48 -7.44 -16.69
N GLN A 72 -0.13 -6.17 -16.87
CA GLN A 72 0.82 -5.73 -17.90
C GLN A 72 2.27 -5.70 -17.40
N PHE A 73 2.53 -5.93 -16.11
CA PHE A 73 3.86 -5.82 -15.53
C PHE A 73 4.79 -6.95 -16.00
N ASN A 74 5.91 -6.59 -16.63
CA ASN A 74 7.01 -7.52 -16.90
C ASN A 74 7.90 -7.74 -15.67
N ALA A 75 8.80 -8.71 -15.72
CA ALA A 75 9.65 -9.09 -14.57
C ALA A 75 10.48 -7.92 -13.98
N ASP A 76 11.01 -7.01 -14.80
CA ASP A 76 11.76 -5.85 -14.29
C ASP A 76 10.83 -4.83 -13.62
N SER A 77 9.63 -4.61 -14.17
CA SER A 77 8.59 -3.75 -13.57
C SER A 77 8.17 -4.30 -12.19
N ILE A 78 7.98 -5.62 -12.08
CA ILE A 78 7.67 -6.29 -10.81
C ILE A 78 8.79 -6.09 -9.79
N ARG A 79 10.06 -6.21 -10.22
CA ARG A 79 11.21 -6.00 -9.33
C ARG A 79 11.29 -4.56 -8.83
N ARG A 80 11.07 -3.57 -9.71
CA ARG A 80 11.06 -2.15 -9.32
C ARG A 80 9.90 -1.82 -8.38
N LEU A 81 8.73 -2.40 -8.62
CA LEU A 81 7.59 -2.30 -7.71
C LEU A 81 7.96 -2.81 -6.31
N LYS A 82 8.55 -4.00 -6.20
CA LYS A 82 8.97 -4.55 -4.89
C LYS A 82 9.93 -3.62 -4.14
N ILE A 83 10.96 -3.11 -4.83
CA ILE A 83 11.95 -2.20 -4.22
C ILE A 83 11.28 -0.96 -3.64
N ILE A 84 10.30 -0.40 -4.35
CA ILE A 84 9.62 0.82 -3.89
C ILE A 84 8.66 0.53 -2.75
N LEU A 85 7.90 -0.56 -2.82
CA LEU A 85 7.05 -0.97 -1.70
C LEU A 85 7.88 -1.30 -0.45
N GLU A 86 9.10 -1.82 -0.62
CA GLU A 86 10.06 -2.01 0.47
C GLU A 86 10.56 -0.67 1.02
N ALA A 87 10.95 0.27 0.16
CA ALA A 87 11.35 1.62 0.58
C ALA A 87 10.24 2.35 1.36
N THR A 88 8.98 2.24 0.93
CA THR A 88 7.82 2.79 1.68
C THR A 88 7.70 2.16 3.07
N LYS A 89 8.02 0.87 3.23
CA LYS A 89 8.05 0.24 4.56
C LYS A 89 9.20 0.75 5.41
N GLU A 90 10.37 0.97 4.84
CA GLU A 90 11.52 1.56 5.54
C GLU A 90 11.24 3.00 6.00
N GLU A 91 10.57 3.80 5.16
CA GLU A 91 10.12 5.15 5.52
C GLU A 91 9.16 5.12 6.71
N TYR A 92 8.18 4.21 6.68
CA TYR A 92 7.30 3.97 7.83
C TYR A 92 8.07 3.58 9.08
N GLU A 93 9.03 2.66 8.99
CA GLU A 93 9.84 2.25 10.14
C GLU A 93 10.62 3.43 10.72
N ALA A 94 11.17 4.30 9.87
CA ALA A 94 11.88 5.50 10.32
C ALA A 94 10.97 6.50 11.04
N MET A 95 9.74 6.73 10.53
CA MET A 95 8.78 7.64 11.18
C MET A 95 8.14 7.03 12.42
N SER A 96 7.81 5.74 12.38
CA SER A 96 7.11 5.05 13.46
C SER A 96 7.99 4.78 14.68
N ASN A 97 9.31 4.90 14.53
CA ASN A 97 10.27 4.79 15.63
C ASN A 97 10.36 6.07 16.51
N SER A 98 9.21 6.70 16.76
CA SER A 98 9.07 7.80 17.71
C SER A 98 8.70 7.28 19.10
N ASN A 99 9.33 7.83 20.14
CA ASN A 99 8.92 7.59 21.53
C ASN A 99 7.66 8.39 21.91
N ASP A 100 7.42 9.50 21.23
CA ASP A 100 6.26 10.36 21.45
C ASP A 100 5.16 9.99 20.46
N LYS A 101 4.27 9.10 20.92
CA LYS A 101 3.08 8.63 20.20
C LYS A 101 1.87 9.49 20.58
N ASP A 102 1.96 10.78 20.24
CA ASP A 102 0.94 11.79 20.53
C ASP A 102 0.09 12.15 19.30
N MET A 103 -0.71 13.23 19.38
CA MET A 103 -1.60 13.64 18.30
C MET A 103 -0.82 14.14 17.09
N VAL A 104 0.32 14.80 17.31
CA VAL A 104 1.16 15.33 16.23
C VAL A 104 1.80 14.16 15.49
N TYR A 105 2.30 13.16 16.22
CA TYR A 105 2.80 11.92 15.63
C TYR A 105 1.76 11.25 14.74
N PHE A 106 0.53 11.09 15.21
CA PHE A 106 -0.48 10.42 14.41
C PHE A 106 -1.03 11.25 13.26
N ASN A 107 -1.13 12.57 13.38
CA ASN A 107 -1.44 13.44 12.24
C ASN A 107 -0.42 13.30 11.11
N ASN A 108 0.87 13.23 11.47
CA ASN A 108 1.92 12.99 10.49
C ASN A 108 1.77 11.62 9.83
N LEU A 109 1.43 10.58 10.60
CA LEU A 109 1.16 9.25 10.05
C LEU A 109 -0.08 9.21 9.16
N ILE A 110 -1.20 9.82 9.54
CA ILE A 110 -2.39 9.92 8.68
C ILE A 110 -1.99 10.53 7.35
N GLY A 111 -1.33 11.70 7.38
CA GLY A 111 -0.93 12.38 6.15
C GLY A 111 -0.03 11.51 5.27
N TRP A 112 0.88 10.76 5.88
CA TRP A 112 1.70 9.80 5.15
C TRP A 112 0.87 8.65 4.55
N TYR A 113 -0.02 8.03 5.33
CA TYR A 113 -0.90 6.97 4.84
C TYR A 113 -1.82 7.42 3.70
N GLU A 114 -2.35 8.65 3.76
CA GLU A 114 -3.23 9.20 2.73
C GLU A 114 -2.49 9.49 1.41
N ALA A 115 -1.19 9.80 1.46
CA ALA A 115 -0.38 10.04 0.28
C ALA A 115 -0.10 8.74 -0.51
N ILE A 116 0.11 7.62 0.18
CA ILE A 116 0.55 6.36 -0.42
C ILE A 116 -0.38 5.85 -1.52
N PRO A 117 -1.72 5.80 -1.37
CA PRO A 117 -2.61 5.36 -2.43
C PRO A 117 -2.40 6.10 -3.76
N PHE A 118 -2.26 7.42 -3.70
CA PHE A 118 -2.09 8.25 -4.88
C PHE A 118 -0.71 8.05 -5.51
N GLU A 119 0.35 8.07 -4.70
CA GLU A 119 1.72 7.87 -5.17
C GLU A 119 1.92 6.48 -5.79
N THR A 120 1.28 5.47 -5.20
CA THR A 120 1.30 4.10 -5.71
C THR A 120 0.68 4.03 -7.10
N GLU A 121 -0.47 4.67 -7.33
CA GLU A 121 -1.11 4.72 -8.66
C GLU A 121 -0.24 5.44 -9.69
N MET A 122 0.30 6.61 -9.35
CA MET A 122 1.22 7.33 -10.24
C MET A 122 2.45 6.49 -10.60
N PHE A 123 2.98 5.77 -9.62
CA PHE A 123 4.12 4.90 -9.82
C PHE A 123 3.81 3.74 -10.77
N ILE A 124 2.65 3.08 -10.57
CA ILE A 124 2.16 2.02 -11.44
C ILE A 124 2.08 2.50 -12.88
N ASP A 125 1.45 3.65 -13.10
CA ASP A 125 1.30 4.23 -14.44
C ASP A 125 2.67 4.54 -15.07
N SER A 126 3.61 5.07 -14.28
CA SER A 126 5.00 5.30 -14.72
C SER A 126 5.71 4.01 -15.13
N LEU A 127 5.55 2.91 -14.38
CA LEU A 127 6.14 1.63 -14.74
C LEU A 127 5.57 1.07 -16.05
N LEU A 128 4.26 1.20 -16.26
CA LEU A 128 3.60 0.77 -17.49
C LEU A 128 4.04 1.58 -18.71
N SER A 129 4.26 2.89 -18.55
CA SER A 129 4.70 3.77 -19.64
C SER A 129 6.13 3.50 -20.15
N LYS A 130 6.93 2.75 -19.39
CA LYS A 130 8.34 2.44 -19.69
C LYS A 130 8.54 1.05 -20.29
N GLN A 131 7.47 0.35 -20.63
CA GLN A 131 7.48 -0.95 -21.30
C GLN A 131 7.44 -0.81 -22.82
#